data_AF-A0A7S4N4U1-F1
#
_entry.id   AF-A0A7S4N4U1-F1
#
_cell.length_a   1.000
_cell.length_b   1.000
_cell.length_c   1.000
_cell.angle_alpha   90.00
_cell.angle_beta   90.00
_cell.angle_gamma   90.00
#
_symmetry.space_group_name_H-M   'P 1'
#
loop_
_entity.id
_entity.type
_entity.pdbx_description
1 polymer ?
#
loop_
_entity_poly.entity_id
_entity_poly.type
_entity_poly.pdbx_seq_one_letter_code
_entity_poly.pdbx_strand_id
1 'polypeptide(L)'
;CFTSIFEDPEVPEKLKNFERLLDDLLLCFCFVGNDFVPPLPQLKISSNAIGRCISVYISELPKIGEFLTHAGEIQVEPLDKFLRALSCALHSVRDPARDVIEWYEKIERAYIKETEENSSEGSSCEAVFWATLRRRMELYVWASTVKNYYNDDVCVGSSGWQERYYKKNWSDESSMEIIKTCVSREYLRGLQWVQRYYHQECPDWEWFYPYRYGPTLDQFHPTKVDLEYLRFAETGEPLEPLQQLLMVIPPAGASSILPPAFEKLMSSELCEYFPQNFSIDFTNCPPKWMVQAILPDVSLSRIRRSTRSCWEKLSDDDKKLLKKVNMRLFVHEQHQIVHDYTTSKESKRDCATFNLAFGPHGVGGSISALRTKAHSPNLSGRTVRFQFSKPPNEILPHYLTAPPIAPQKELIHERNSMSPLSLDSRLIWDGMRGFSYPSWGTYVDSTTGRLQCSAAKSLQRTKAFEALKKRIKSSEVADYN
;
A
#
# COMPACT_ATOMS: atom_id res chain seq x y z
N CYS A 1 -20.37 2.54 -0.55
CA CYS A 1 -20.14 1.45 0.43
C CYS A 1 -20.80 1.75 1.77
N PHE A 2 -20.53 2.88 2.41
CA PHE A 2 -21.02 3.15 3.78
C PHE A 2 -22.47 3.66 3.89
N THR A 3 -23.21 3.79 2.78
CA THR A 3 -24.61 4.24 2.78
C THR A 3 -25.46 3.44 3.77
N SER A 4 -25.26 2.12 3.86
CA SER A 4 -25.95 1.26 4.82
C SER A 4 -25.63 1.54 6.29
N ILE A 5 -24.52 2.23 6.60
CA ILE A 5 -24.19 2.67 7.96
C ILE A 5 -24.90 4.00 8.26
N PHE A 6 -24.88 4.93 7.30
CA PHE A 6 -25.48 6.26 7.49
C PHE A 6 -27.01 6.22 7.54
N GLU A 7 -27.63 5.42 6.68
CA GLU A 7 -29.09 5.33 6.55
C GLU A 7 -29.75 4.38 7.56
N ASP A 8 -28.97 3.52 8.24
CA ASP A 8 -29.50 2.58 9.22
C ASP A 8 -29.81 3.29 10.56
N PRO A 9 -31.08 3.30 11.01
CA PRO A 9 -31.47 3.94 12.26
C PRO A 9 -30.96 3.20 13.51
N GLU A 10 -30.63 1.91 13.40
CA GLU A 10 -30.13 1.11 14.52
C GLU A 10 -28.64 1.39 14.81
N VAL A 11 -27.93 2.01 13.86
CA VAL A 11 -26.51 2.36 14.03
C VAL A 11 -26.39 3.63 14.88
N PRO A 12 -25.65 3.61 16.01
CA PRO A 12 -25.42 4.79 16.83
C PRO A 12 -24.80 5.96 16.04
N GLU A 13 -25.29 7.18 16.28
CA GLU A 13 -24.83 8.39 15.58
C GLU A 13 -23.31 8.60 15.68
N LYS A 14 -22.70 8.22 16.81
CA LYS A 14 -21.25 8.28 17.02
C LYS A 14 -20.43 7.46 16.00
N LEU A 15 -21.04 6.45 15.38
CA LEU A 15 -20.40 5.59 14.36
C LEU A 15 -20.64 6.10 12.93
N LYS A 16 -21.49 7.11 12.76
CA LYS A 16 -21.80 7.74 11.47
C LYS A 16 -20.83 8.89 11.15
N ASN A 17 -19.54 8.63 11.28
CA ASN A 17 -18.49 9.60 10.94
C ASN A 17 -17.70 9.09 9.72
N PHE A 18 -17.86 9.78 8.58
CA PHE A 18 -17.24 9.37 7.32
C PHE A 18 -15.71 9.30 7.37
N GLU A 19 -15.05 10.28 7.99
CA GLU A 19 -13.59 10.32 8.08
C GLU A 19 -13.08 9.15 8.94
N ARG A 20 -13.75 8.86 10.06
CA ARG A 20 -13.40 7.70 10.91
C ARG A 20 -13.65 6.36 10.24
N LEU A 21 -14.67 6.27 9.39
CA LEU A 21 -14.88 5.08 8.55
C LEU A 21 -13.79 4.92 7.48
N LEU A 22 -13.20 6.01 6.99
CA LEU A 22 -12.07 5.98 6.07
C LEU A 22 -10.77 5.56 6.78
N ASP A 23 -10.52 6.04 8.00
CA ASP A 23 -9.36 5.64 8.81
C ASP A 23 -9.34 4.11 9.01
N ASP A 24 -10.48 3.53 9.40
CA ASP A 24 -10.61 2.07 9.59
C ASP A 24 -10.50 1.29 8.27
N LEU A 25 -10.90 1.90 7.16
CA LEU A 25 -10.75 1.31 5.84
C LEU A 25 -9.28 1.24 5.41
N LEU A 26 -8.46 2.24 5.76
CA LEU A 26 -7.02 2.20 5.56
C LEU A 26 -6.41 0.99 6.29
N LEU A 27 -6.78 0.77 7.56
CA LEU A 27 -6.32 -0.40 8.31
C LEU A 27 -6.75 -1.72 7.62
N CYS A 28 -7.97 -1.77 7.09
CA CYS A 28 -8.46 -2.92 6.33
C CYS A 28 -7.61 -3.22 5.08
N PHE A 29 -7.11 -2.19 4.39
CA PHE A 29 -6.22 -2.35 3.24
C PHE A 29 -4.83 -2.84 3.67
N CYS A 30 -4.33 -2.41 4.83
CA CYS A 30 -3.05 -2.88 5.35
C CYS A 30 -2.99 -4.41 5.50
N PHE A 31 -4.11 -5.07 5.88
CA PHE A 31 -4.16 -6.54 6.00
C PHE A 31 -4.00 -7.29 4.68
N VAL A 32 -4.41 -6.65 3.57
CA VAL A 32 -4.35 -7.23 2.22
C VAL A 32 -2.94 -7.11 1.63
N GLY A 33 -2.14 -6.17 2.11
CA GLY A 33 -0.75 -5.98 1.73
C GLY A 33 -0.35 -4.51 1.71
N ASN A 34 0.89 -4.24 2.14
CA ASN A 34 1.55 -2.94 2.05
C ASN A 34 3.07 -3.17 2.02
N ASP A 35 3.85 -2.09 1.89
CA ASP A 35 5.31 -2.18 1.75
C ASP A 35 6.04 -2.58 3.05
N PHE A 36 5.38 -2.48 4.20
CA PHE A 36 6.02 -2.58 5.52
C PHE A 36 5.75 -3.91 6.23
N VAL A 37 4.57 -4.49 6.03
CA VAL A 37 4.21 -5.82 6.57
C VAL A 37 3.62 -6.70 5.46
N PRO A 38 3.92 -8.01 5.47
CA PRO A 38 3.42 -8.92 4.46
C PRO A 38 1.88 -9.03 4.52
N PRO A 39 1.22 -9.41 3.42
CA PRO A 39 -0.21 -9.68 3.43
C PRO A 39 -0.55 -10.86 4.36
N LEU A 40 -1.73 -10.82 4.98
CA LEU A 40 -2.23 -11.98 5.72
C LEU A 40 -2.48 -13.15 4.73
N PRO A 41 -2.12 -14.40 5.05
CA PRO A 41 -2.22 -15.52 4.11
C PRO A 41 -3.61 -15.73 3.51
N GLN A 42 -4.67 -15.45 4.28
CA GLN A 42 -6.07 -15.56 3.87
C GLN A 42 -6.56 -14.41 2.97
N LEU A 43 -5.83 -13.29 2.89
CA LEU A 43 -6.27 -12.06 2.24
C LEU A 43 -5.49 -11.80 0.96
N LYS A 44 -5.99 -12.32 -0.17
CA LYS A 44 -5.44 -12.06 -1.50
C LYS A 44 -6.33 -11.13 -2.31
N ILE A 45 -5.74 -10.17 -3.02
CA ILE A 45 -6.49 -9.26 -3.90
C ILE A 45 -7.29 -10.04 -4.95
N SER A 46 -6.69 -11.10 -5.51
CA SER A 46 -7.33 -11.99 -6.49
C SER A 46 -8.61 -12.65 -5.98
N SER A 47 -8.72 -12.91 -4.67
CA SER A 47 -9.88 -13.54 -4.04
C SER A 47 -10.93 -12.54 -3.55
N ASN A 48 -10.84 -11.27 -3.97
CA ASN A 48 -11.67 -10.15 -3.54
C ASN A 48 -11.57 -9.87 -2.02
N ALA A 49 -10.37 -10.03 -1.45
CA ALA A 49 -10.12 -9.79 -0.03
C ALA A 49 -10.58 -8.40 0.45
N ILE A 50 -10.32 -7.36 -0.35
CA ILE A 50 -10.74 -5.97 -0.04
C ILE A 50 -12.26 -5.89 0.13
N GLY A 51 -13.03 -6.41 -0.84
CA GLY A 51 -14.49 -6.39 -0.77
C GLY A 51 -15.02 -7.18 0.42
N ARG A 52 -14.38 -8.30 0.77
CA ARG A 52 -14.74 -9.10 1.95
C ARG A 52 -14.44 -8.37 3.26
N CYS A 53 -13.28 -7.73 3.39
CA CYS A 53 -12.94 -6.91 4.56
C CYS A 53 -13.96 -5.80 4.76
N ILE A 54 -14.29 -5.05 3.70
CA ILE A 54 -15.30 -3.98 3.74
C ILE A 54 -16.67 -4.53 4.14
N SER A 55 -17.09 -5.66 3.55
CA SER A 55 -18.39 -6.26 3.83
C SER A 55 -18.50 -6.71 5.29
N VAL A 56 -17.47 -7.37 5.83
CA VAL A 56 -17.41 -7.76 7.24
C VAL A 56 -17.42 -6.52 8.13
N TYR A 57 -16.59 -5.52 7.82
CA TYR A 57 -16.49 -4.28 8.59
C TYR A 57 -17.84 -3.58 8.71
N ILE A 58 -18.53 -3.36 7.58
CA ILE A 58 -19.85 -2.72 7.57
C ILE A 58 -20.86 -3.51 8.41
N SER A 59 -20.85 -4.84 8.33
CA SER A 59 -21.81 -5.69 9.06
C SER A 59 -21.52 -5.83 10.55
N GLU A 60 -20.26 -5.69 10.95
CA GLU A 60 -19.81 -5.94 12.33
C GLU A 60 -19.60 -4.66 13.12
N LEU A 61 -19.33 -3.52 12.48
CA LEU A 61 -19.13 -2.24 13.17
C LEU A 61 -20.26 -1.89 14.16
N PRO A 62 -21.56 -2.06 13.83
CA PRO A 62 -22.63 -1.78 14.79
C PRO A 62 -22.60 -2.69 16.03
N LYS A 63 -22.13 -3.93 15.87
CA LYS A 63 -22.00 -4.92 16.96
C LYS A 63 -20.76 -4.68 17.79
N ILE A 64 -19.67 -4.26 17.16
CA ILE A 64 -18.41 -3.87 17.80
C ILE A 64 -18.65 -2.62 18.66
N GLY A 65 -19.40 -1.66 18.14
CA GLY A 65 -19.84 -0.46 18.86
C GLY A 65 -18.82 0.68 18.92
N GLU A 66 -17.68 0.52 18.24
CA GLU A 66 -16.54 1.43 18.24
C GLU A 66 -15.67 1.24 16.99
N PHE A 67 -14.95 2.29 16.58
CA PHE A 67 -14.00 2.26 15.45
C PHE A 67 -12.75 1.43 15.78
N LEU A 68 -12.11 0.89 14.75
CA LEU A 68 -10.88 0.08 14.85
C LEU A 68 -9.63 0.92 15.14
N THR A 69 -9.67 2.19 14.75
CA THR A 69 -8.55 3.13 14.89
C THR A 69 -9.02 4.48 15.42
N HIS A 70 -8.13 5.24 16.06
CA HIS A 70 -8.36 6.63 16.47
C HIS A 70 -7.07 7.44 16.31
N ALA A 71 -7.04 8.40 15.38
CA ALA A 71 -5.91 9.30 15.18
C ALA A 71 -4.55 8.59 14.94
N GLY A 72 -4.59 7.47 14.20
CA GLY A 72 -3.42 6.62 13.95
C GLY A 72 -3.14 5.58 15.05
N GLU A 73 -3.91 5.51 16.13
CA GLU A 73 -3.79 4.47 17.17
C GLU A 73 -4.82 3.36 16.99
N ILE A 74 -4.38 2.11 17.05
CA ILE A 74 -5.23 0.92 16.92
C ILE A 74 -5.99 0.67 18.23
N GLN A 75 -7.30 0.47 18.12
CA GLN A 75 -8.16 0.04 19.21
C GLN A 75 -8.18 -1.50 19.26
N VAL A 76 -7.44 -2.07 20.21
CA VAL A 76 -7.13 -3.50 20.26
C VAL A 76 -8.37 -4.37 20.47
N GLU A 77 -9.30 -3.97 21.34
CA GLU A 77 -10.55 -4.71 21.57
C GLU A 77 -11.48 -4.68 20.34
N PRO A 78 -11.81 -3.52 19.75
CA PRO A 78 -12.54 -3.45 18.48
C PRO A 78 -11.89 -4.28 17.36
N LEU A 79 -10.57 -4.18 17.23
CA LEU A 79 -9.82 -4.89 16.19
C LEU A 79 -9.89 -6.42 16.38
N ASP A 80 -9.73 -6.94 17.60
CA ASP A 80 -9.83 -8.38 17.86
C ASP A 80 -11.22 -8.92 17.52
N LYS A 81 -12.29 -8.19 17.87
CA LYS A 81 -13.67 -8.56 17.49
C LYS A 81 -13.83 -8.61 15.97
N PHE A 82 -13.35 -7.59 15.27
CA PHE A 82 -13.37 -7.53 13.81
C PHE A 82 -12.59 -8.71 13.17
N LEU A 83 -11.37 -8.98 13.63
CA LEU A 83 -10.53 -10.06 13.09
C LEU A 83 -11.13 -11.44 13.33
N ARG A 84 -11.80 -11.67 14.46
CA ARG A 84 -12.55 -12.92 14.70
C ARG A 84 -13.69 -13.08 13.70
N ALA A 85 -14.47 -12.03 13.46
CA ALA A 85 -15.55 -12.07 12.48
C ALA A 85 -15.01 -12.27 11.06
N LEU A 86 -13.91 -11.61 10.71
CA LEU A 86 -13.21 -11.79 9.44
C LEU A 86 -12.69 -13.22 9.27
N SER A 87 -12.09 -13.80 10.33
CA SER A 87 -11.64 -15.19 10.36
C SER A 87 -12.79 -16.17 10.12
N CYS A 88 -13.95 -15.95 10.77
CA CYS A 88 -15.15 -16.74 10.54
C CYS A 88 -15.68 -16.60 9.10
N ALA A 89 -15.73 -15.39 8.55
CA ALA A 89 -16.18 -15.14 7.19
C ALA A 89 -15.24 -15.72 6.11
N LEU A 90 -13.96 -15.90 6.45
CA LEU A 90 -12.92 -16.42 5.58
C LEU A 90 -12.49 -17.85 5.90
N HIS A 91 -13.20 -18.54 6.80
CA HIS A 91 -12.82 -19.88 7.26
C HIS A 91 -12.69 -20.89 6.12
N SER A 92 -13.54 -20.77 5.09
CA SER A 92 -13.38 -21.48 3.82
C SER A 92 -12.57 -20.63 2.83
N VAL A 93 -11.25 -20.81 2.82
CA VAL A 93 -10.40 -20.27 1.77
C VAL A 93 -10.56 -21.17 0.54
N ARG A 94 -10.85 -20.58 -0.63
CA ARG A 94 -10.88 -21.36 -1.87
C ARG A 94 -9.48 -21.86 -2.17
N ASP A 95 -9.46 -23.04 -2.78
CA ASP A 95 -8.23 -23.61 -3.32
C ASP A 95 -7.53 -22.62 -4.28
N PRO A 96 -6.28 -22.20 -3.97
CA PRO A 96 -5.51 -21.29 -4.81
C PRO A 96 -5.32 -21.76 -6.26
N ALA A 97 -5.37 -23.06 -6.57
CA ALA A 97 -5.23 -23.56 -7.95
C ALA A 97 -6.30 -23.00 -8.86
N ARG A 98 -7.54 -22.94 -8.36
CA ARG A 98 -8.67 -22.47 -9.16
C ARG A 98 -8.53 -21.00 -9.49
N ASP A 99 -8.09 -20.19 -8.53
CA ASP A 99 -7.85 -18.76 -8.73
C ASP A 99 -6.70 -18.52 -9.72
N VAL A 100 -5.65 -19.34 -9.67
CA VAL A 100 -4.53 -19.29 -10.62
C VAL A 100 -5.01 -19.67 -12.03
N ILE A 101 -5.76 -20.76 -12.19
CA ILE A 101 -6.32 -21.19 -13.48
C ILE A 101 -7.22 -20.07 -14.05
N GLU A 102 -8.15 -19.53 -13.25
CA GLU A 102 -9.05 -18.45 -13.68
C GLU A 102 -8.29 -17.17 -14.06
N TRP A 103 -7.21 -16.82 -13.35
CA TRP A 103 -6.34 -15.69 -13.68
C TRP A 103 -5.60 -15.91 -15.01
N TYR A 104 -5.06 -17.10 -15.24
CA TYR A 104 -4.39 -17.42 -16.50
C TYR A 104 -5.36 -17.42 -17.68
N GLU A 105 -6.54 -18.00 -17.53
CA GLU A 105 -7.58 -17.91 -18.54
C GLU A 105 -7.97 -16.46 -18.83
N LYS A 106 -7.98 -15.58 -17.81
CA LYS A 106 -8.26 -14.16 -17.99
C LYS A 106 -7.16 -13.46 -18.79
N ILE A 107 -5.89 -13.76 -18.51
CA ILE A 107 -4.75 -13.23 -19.27
C ILE A 107 -4.80 -13.75 -20.71
N GLU A 108 -5.05 -15.04 -20.91
CA GLU A 108 -5.16 -15.63 -22.23
C GLU A 108 -6.28 -15.00 -23.06
N ARG A 109 -7.44 -14.76 -22.43
CA ARG A 109 -8.55 -14.01 -23.07
C ARG A 109 -8.17 -12.58 -23.42
N ALA A 110 -7.44 -11.87 -22.55
CA ALA A 110 -6.98 -10.52 -22.82
C ALA A 110 -5.94 -10.48 -23.96
N TYR A 111 -5.04 -11.46 -24.00
CA TYR A 111 -4.05 -11.61 -25.06
C TYR A 111 -4.70 -11.92 -26.41
N ILE A 112 -5.62 -12.89 -26.47
CA ILE A 112 -6.35 -13.22 -27.70
C ILE A 112 -7.01 -11.96 -28.26
N LYS A 113 -7.68 -11.20 -27.39
CA LYS A 113 -8.31 -9.93 -27.75
C LYS A 113 -7.30 -8.90 -28.27
N GLU A 114 -6.15 -8.73 -27.61
CA GLU A 114 -5.10 -7.80 -28.04
C GLU A 114 -4.44 -8.22 -29.36
N THR A 115 -4.27 -9.52 -29.62
CA THR A 115 -3.78 -10.02 -30.91
C THR A 115 -4.81 -9.88 -32.03
N GLU A 116 -6.09 -10.09 -31.74
CA GLU A 116 -7.18 -9.84 -32.69
C GLU A 116 -7.26 -8.35 -33.04
N GLU A 117 -7.13 -7.46 -32.05
CA GLU A 117 -7.14 -6.00 -32.25
C GLU A 117 -5.90 -5.47 -32.98
N ASN A 118 -4.72 -6.08 -32.78
CA ASN A 118 -3.47 -5.69 -33.45
C ASN A 118 -3.21 -6.42 -34.79
N SER A 119 -4.15 -7.26 -35.24
CA SER A 119 -4.04 -8.00 -36.51
C SER A 119 -4.43 -7.18 -37.75
N SER A 120 -4.54 -5.85 -37.63
CA SER A 120 -4.50 -4.95 -38.79
C SER A 120 -3.11 -4.94 -39.43
N GLU A 121 -3.07 -5.14 -40.77
CA GLU A 121 -1.87 -5.33 -41.58
C GLU A 121 -0.74 -4.33 -41.25
N GLY A 122 0.39 -4.84 -40.71
CA GLY A 122 1.61 -4.05 -40.51
C GLY A 122 2.37 -4.21 -39.19
N SER A 123 2.08 -5.20 -38.34
CA SER A 123 2.79 -5.33 -37.06
C SER A 123 4.30 -5.57 -37.25
N SER A 124 5.14 -4.71 -36.67
CA SER A 124 6.61 -4.83 -36.71
C SER A 124 7.09 -6.19 -36.18
N CYS A 125 8.14 -6.76 -36.80
CA CYS A 125 8.81 -7.98 -36.35
C CYS A 125 9.22 -7.90 -34.86
N GLU A 126 9.51 -6.69 -34.36
CA GLU A 126 9.82 -6.42 -32.97
C GLU A 126 8.59 -6.62 -32.04
N ALA A 127 7.40 -6.23 -32.48
CA ALA A 127 6.17 -6.45 -31.71
C ALA A 127 5.87 -7.95 -31.56
N VAL A 128 6.05 -8.70 -32.65
CA VAL A 128 5.91 -10.17 -32.66
C VAL A 128 6.97 -10.83 -31.77
N PHE A 129 8.22 -10.35 -31.79
CA PHE A 129 9.30 -10.84 -30.93
C PHE A 129 8.99 -10.62 -29.44
N TRP A 130 8.66 -9.39 -29.03
CA TRP A 130 8.34 -9.10 -27.63
C TRP A 130 7.06 -9.82 -27.16
N ALA A 131 6.07 -9.99 -28.02
CA ALA A 131 4.88 -10.79 -27.73
C ALA A 131 5.22 -12.27 -27.49
N THR A 132 6.06 -12.86 -28.36
CA THR A 132 6.50 -14.25 -28.24
C THR A 132 7.37 -14.46 -26.99
N LEU A 133 8.26 -13.51 -26.69
CA LEU A 133 9.10 -13.56 -25.50
C LEU A 133 8.26 -13.45 -24.21
N ARG A 134 7.27 -12.55 -24.17
CA ARG A 134 6.30 -12.46 -23.07
C ARG A 134 5.55 -13.78 -22.88
N ARG A 135 4.99 -14.36 -23.94
CA ARG A 135 4.28 -15.65 -23.92
C ARG A 135 5.16 -16.79 -23.38
N ARG A 136 6.41 -16.89 -23.84
CA ARG A 136 7.37 -17.91 -23.33
C ARG A 136 7.69 -17.71 -21.86
N MET A 137 7.92 -16.45 -21.46
CA MET A 137 8.18 -16.10 -20.06
C MET A 137 6.98 -16.50 -19.20
N GLU A 138 5.76 -16.16 -19.62
CA GLU A 138 4.50 -16.49 -18.95
C GLU A 138 4.23 -17.98 -18.86
N LEU A 139 4.46 -18.75 -19.93
CA LEU A 139 4.35 -20.22 -19.91
C LEU A 139 5.36 -20.85 -18.97
N TYR A 140 6.57 -20.29 -18.88
CA TYR A 140 7.56 -20.72 -17.91
C TYR A 140 7.12 -20.41 -16.47
N VAL A 141 6.54 -19.23 -16.22
CA VAL A 141 5.97 -18.92 -14.90
C VAL A 141 4.78 -19.81 -14.58
N TRP A 142 3.91 -20.09 -15.56
CA TRP A 142 2.77 -21.00 -15.42
C TRP A 142 3.23 -22.41 -15.07
N ALA A 143 4.15 -22.97 -15.85
CA ALA A 143 4.67 -24.31 -15.59
C ALA A 143 5.35 -24.40 -14.22
N SER A 144 6.06 -23.34 -13.81
CA SER A 144 6.68 -23.25 -12.48
C SER A 144 5.64 -23.12 -11.37
N THR A 145 4.60 -22.30 -11.55
CA THR A 145 3.53 -22.05 -10.57
C THR A 145 2.65 -23.29 -10.41
N VAL A 146 2.27 -23.95 -11.52
CA VAL A 146 1.51 -25.20 -11.51
C VAL A 146 2.34 -26.33 -10.90
N LYS A 147 3.63 -26.43 -11.21
CA LYS A 147 4.53 -27.40 -10.55
C LYS A 147 4.66 -27.13 -9.05
N ASN A 148 4.68 -25.86 -8.63
CA ASN A 148 4.67 -25.50 -7.21
C ASN A 148 3.34 -25.85 -6.56
N TYR A 149 2.23 -25.74 -7.28
CA TYR A 149 0.90 -26.10 -6.79
C TYR A 149 0.74 -27.62 -6.58
N TYR A 150 1.23 -28.45 -7.49
CA TYR A 150 1.26 -29.91 -7.30
C TYR A 150 2.15 -30.35 -6.11
N ASN A 151 3.05 -29.46 -5.66
CA ASN A 151 3.91 -29.64 -4.49
C ASN A 151 3.52 -28.70 -3.33
N ASP A 152 2.27 -28.19 -3.27
CA ASP A 152 1.84 -27.31 -2.19
C ASP A 152 1.62 -28.10 -0.89
N ASP A 153 2.65 -28.19 -0.05
CA ASP A 153 2.55 -28.85 1.24
C ASP A 153 1.58 -28.17 2.23
N VAL A 154 1.26 -26.89 2.03
CA VAL A 154 0.38 -26.14 2.95
C VAL A 154 -1.07 -26.50 2.68
N CYS A 155 -1.46 -26.69 1.42
CA CYS A 155 -2.83 -27.02 1.01
C CYS A 155 -3.85 -26.08 1.69
N VAL A 156 -3.80 -24.78 1.41
CA VAL A 156 -4.59 -23.74 2.10
C VAL A 156 -6.12 -23.99 2.02
N GLY A 157 -6.59 -24.70 1.00
CA GLY A 157 -8.00 -25.09 0.86
C GLY A 157 -8.46 -26.26 1.75
N SER A 158 -7.54 -26.93 2.45
CA SER A 158 -7.80 -28.14 3.23
C SER A 158 -7.75 -27.89 4.74
N SER A 159 -8.51 -28.65 5.53
CA SER A 159 -8.49 -28.57 7.00
C SER A 159 -7.07 -28.71 7.57
N GLY A 160 -6.73 -27.94 8.60
CA GLY A 160 -5.41 -27.96 9.24
C GLY A 160 -4.30 -27.27 8.45
N TRP A 161 -4.63 -26.44 7.44
CA TRP A 161 -3.62 -25.75 6.64
C TRP A 161 -2.81 -24.75 7.44
N GLN A 162 -3.37 -24.16 8.50
CA GLN A 162 -2.67 -23.20 9.35
C GLN A 162 -1.50 -23.87 10.07
N GLU A 163 -1.70 -25.09 10.56
CA GLU A 163 -0.64 -25.87 11.20
C GLU A 163 0.47 -26.22 10.20
N ARG A 164 0.09 -26.62 8.98
CA ARG A 164 1.05 -26.89 7.89
C ARG A 164 1.79 -25.62 7.46
N TYR A 165 1.11 -24.47 7.43
CA TYR A 165 1.67 -23.16 7.12
C TYR A 165 2.78 -22.79 8.11
N TYR A 166 2.50 -22.86 9.42
CA TYR A 166 3.51 -22.57 10.43
C TYR A 166 4.67 -23.57 10.40
N LYS A 167 4.36 -24.87 10.28
CA LYS A 167 5.38 -25.93 10.22
C LYS A 167 6.30 -25.79 9.00
N LYS A 168 5.77 -25.36 7.85
CA LYS A 168 6.55 -25.15 6.62
C LYS A 168 7.44 -23.91 6.72
N ASN A 169 6.89 -22.81 7.22
CA ASN A 169 7.58 -21.52 7.19
C ASN A 169 8.54 -21.30 8.37
N TRP A 170 8.37 -22.05 9.46
CA TRP A 170 9.21 -21.99 10.66
C TRP A 170 9.64 -23.39 11.11
N SER A 171 10.06 -24.24 10.16
CA SER A 171 10.45 -25.65 10.44
C SER A 171 11.53 -25.80 11.50
N ASP A 172 12.39 -24.80 11.64
CA ASP A 172 13.56 -24.82 12.50
C ASP A 172 13.25 -24.31 13.92
N GLU A 173 12.03 -23.82 14.17
CA GLU A 173 11.63 -23.27 15.46
C GLU A 173 11.29 -24.38 16.47
N SER A 174 11.84 -24.22 17.67
CA SER A 174 11.65 -25.20 18.76
C SER A 174 10.22 -25.22 19.32
N SER A 175 9.49 -24.10 19.23
CA SER A 175 8.14 -23.97 19.76
C SER A 175 7.22 -23.22 18.81
N MET A 176 6.26 -23.95 18.26
CA MET A 176 5.23 -23.39 17.37
C MET A 176 4.34 -22.37 18.07
N GLU A 177 4.12 -22.50 19.38
CA GLU A 177 3.27 -21.57 20.12
C GLU A 177 3.96 -20.23 20.35
N ILE A 178 5.27 -20.27 20.64
CA ILE A 178 6.08 -19.06 20.79
C ILE A 178 6.14 -18.30 19.46
N ILE A 179 6.42 -18.99 18.35
CA ILE A 179 6.52 -18.31 17.05
C ILE A 179 5.18 -17.71 16.60
N LYS A 180 4.05 -18.40 16.80
CA LYS A 180 2.71 -17.85 16.53
C LYS A 180 2.46 -16.56 17.30
N THR A 181 2.85 -16.53 18.57
CA THR A 181 2.73 -15.36 19.44
C THR A 181 3.64 -14.23 18.98
N CYS A 182 4.92 -14.51 18.71
CA CYS A 182 5.89 -13.51 18.28
C CYS A 182 5.52 -12.88 16.92
N VAL A 183 5.14 -13.70 15.94
CA VAL A 183 4.69 -13.24 14.62
C VAL A 183 3.46 -12.35 14.75
N SER A 184 2.45 -12.77 15.53
CA SER A 184 1.23 -11.98 15.77
C SER A 184 1.54 -10.64 16.45
N ARG A 185 2.43 -10.64 17.43
CA ARG A 185 2.85 -9.45 18.16
C ARG A 185 3.57 -8.45 17.26
N GLU A 186 4.60 -8.88 16.54
CA GLU A 186 5.34 -7.99 15.64
C GLU A 186 4.47 -7.53 14.46
N TYR A 187 3.50 -8.34 14.04
CA TYR A 187 2.55 -7.93 13.00
C TYR A 187 1.62 -6.82 13.49
N LEU A 188 1.06 -6.95 14.72
CA LEU A 188 0.27 -5.87 15.33
C LEU A 188 1.09 -4.59 15.49
N ARG A 189 2.34 -4.73 15.96
CA ARG A 189 3.29 -3.63 16.07
C ARG A 189 3.52 -2.98 14.71
N GLY A 190 3.71 -3.76 13.65
CA GLY A 190 3.87 -3.22 12.30
C GLY A 190 2.64 -2.51 11.77
N LEU A 191 1.44 -3.03 12.01
CA LEU A 191 0.21 -2.31 11.68
C LEU A 191 0.12 -0.97 12.42
N GLN A 192 0.46 -0.94 13.71
CA GLN A 192 0.50 0.30 14.49
C GLN A 192 1.56 1.29 13.97
N TRP A 193 2.72 0.78 13.53
CA TRP A 193 3.75 1.57 12.87
C TRP A 193 3.21 2.22 11.59
N VAL A 194 2.52 1.44 10.75
CA VAL A 194 1.91 1.92 9.50
C VAL A 194 0.84 2.97 9.79
N GLN A 195 -0.02 2.76 10.78
CA GLN A 195 -1.05 3.73 11.14
C GLN A 195 -0.43 5.07 11.56
N ARG A 196 0.62 5.07 12.39
CA ARG A 196 1.34 6.31 12.74
C ARG A 196 2.07 6.92 11.55
N TYR A 197 2.70 6.11 10.71
CA TYR A 197 3.40 6.59 9.52
C TYR A 197 2.48 7.38 8.56
N TYR A 198 1.24 6.92 8.37
CA TYR A 198 0.27 7.59 7.50
C TYR A 198 -0.43 8.79 8.15
N HIS A 199 -0.66 8.78 9.47
CA HIS A 199 -1.42 9.83 10.15
C HIS A 199 -0.54 10.91 10.83
N GLN A 200 0.72 10.61 11.12
CA GLN A 200 1.61 11.44 11.93
C GLN A 200 3.00 11.59 11.25
N GLU A 201 4.05 11.07 11.88
CA GLU A 201 5.42 10.96 11.33
C GLU A 201 5.92 9.52 11.45
N CYS A 202 7.09 9.24 10.87
CA CYS A 202 7.75 7.95 11.04
C CYS A 202 8.02 7.70 12.54
N PRO A 203 7.36 6.72 13.18
CA PRO A 203 7.44 6.57 14.62
C PRO A 203 8.74 5.88 15.07
N ASP A 204 9.38 5.12 14.19
CA ASP A 204 10.65 4.43 14.44
C ASP A 204 11.37 4.16 13.11
N TRP A 205 12.53 4.80 12.91
CA TRP A 205 13.34 4.63 11.70
C TRP A 205 14.12 3.32 11.66
N GLU A 206 14.25 2.62 12.80
CA GLU A 206 15.01 1.38 12.91
C GLU A 206 14.13 0.14 12.92
N TRP A 207 12.84 0.31 13.24
CA TRP A 207 11.88 -0.78 13.22
C TRP A 207 11.71 -1.33 11.80
N PHE A 208 11.70 -2.66 11.71
CA PHE A 208 11.27 -3.41 10.54
C PHE A 208 10.54 -4.67 11.00
N TYR A 209 9.70 -5.25 10.14
CA TYR A 209 9.05 -6.51 10.42
C TYR A 209 10.04 -7.69 10.20
N PRO A 210 10.41 -8.46 11.24
CA PRO A 210 11.53 -9.40 11.18
C PRO A 210 11.16 -10.79 10.64
N TYR A 211 9.97 -10.93 10.06
CA TYR A 211 9.51 -12.21 9.51
C TYR A 211 9.14 -12.05 8.03
N ARG A 212 9.23 -13.14 7.28
CA ARG A 212 8.86 -13.11 5.84
C ARG A 212 7.37 -13.14 5.62
N TYR A 213 6.63 -13.77 6.52
CA TYR A 213 5.20 -13.99 6.38
C TYR A 213 4.42 -13.47 7.58
N GLY A 214 3.15 -13.14 7.36
CA GLY A 214 2.21 -12.69 8.39
C GLY A 214 1.63 -13.84 9.22
N PRO A 215 0.95 -13.54 10.34
CA PRO A 215 0.21 -14.52 11.10
C PRO A 215 -1.04 -14.98 10.32
N THR A 216 -1.57 -16.14 10.66
CA THR A 216 -2.90 -16.53 10.18
C THR A 216 -3.99 -15.87 11.04
N LEU A 217 -5.14 -15.54 10.44
CA LEU A 217 -6.27 -14.89 11.13
C LEU A 217 -6.78 -15.63 12.39
N ASP A 218 -6.64 -16.95 12.49
CA ASP A 218 -7.02 -17.74 13.67
C ASP A 218 -6.02 -17.64 14.83
N GLN A 219 -4.79 -17.19 14.56
CA GLN A 219 -3.78 -16.95 15.59
C GLN A 219 -3.64 -15.46 15.92
N PHE A 220 -4.08 -14.58 15.03
CA PHE A 220 -3.93 -13.14 15.17
C PHE A 220 -5.00 -12.56 16.11
N HIS A 221 -4.67 -12.53 17.40
CA HIS A 221 -5.51 -12.01 18.47
C HIS A 221 -4.90 -10.79 19.15
N PRO A 222 -5.22 -9.56 18.71
CA PRO A 222 -4.66 -8.34 19.28
C PRO A 222 -4.78 -8.25 20.80
N THR A 223 -5.88 -8.72 21.40
CA THR A 223 -6.10 -8.66 22.86
C THR A 223 -5.14 -9.53 23.67
N LYS A 224 -4.40 -10.44 23.02
CA LYS A 224 -3.37 -11.26 23.69
C LYS A 224 -1.99 -10.59 23.66
N VAL A 225 -1.85 -9.48 22.93
CA VAL A 225 -0.60 -8.73 22.82
C VAL A 225 -0.52 -7.71 23.95
N ASP A 226 0.61 -7.70 24.66
CA ASP A 226 0.92 -6.65 25.62
C ASP A 226 1.12 -5.31 24.88
N LEU A 227 0.35 -4.30 25.28
CA LEU A 227 0.30 -2.98 24.63
C LEU A 227 1.64 -2.24 24.73
N GLU A 228 2.51 -2.59 25.69
CA GLU A 228 3.86 -2.00 25.77
C GLU A 228 4.69 -2.27 24.51
N TYR A 229 4.42 -3.36 23.77
CA TYR A 229 5.08 -3.66 22.50
C TYR A 229 4.67 -2.74 21.36
N LEU A 230 3.58 -1.99 21.50
CA LEU A 230 3.14 -1.00 20.51
C LEU A 230 3.86 0.35 20.66
N ARG A 231 4.79 0.45 21.61
CA ARG A 231 5.65 1.62 21.78
C ARG A 231 6.85 1.55 20.82
N PHE A 232 7.23 2.73 20.34
CA PHE A 232 8.31 2.92 19.39
C PHE A 232 9.39 3.78 20.01
N ALA A 233 10.63 3.60 19.57
CA ALA A 233 11.72 4.46 20.00
C ALA A 233 11.62 5.79 19.25
N GLU A 234 11.12 6.84 19.92
CA GLU A 234 11.06 8.21 19.37
C GLU A 234 12.45 8.82 19.07
N THR A 235 13.53 8.10 19.38
CA THR A 235 14.91 8.58 19.32
C THR A 235 15.69 8.13 18.08
N GLY A 236 15.07 7.37 17.17
CA GLY A 236 15.74 6.91 15.96
C GLY A 236 15.98 8.05 14.95
N GLU A 237 17.18 8.11 14.36
CA GLU A 237 17.46 8.98 13.21
C GLU A 237 17.53 8.15 11.92
N PRO A 238 17.06 8.70 10.77
CA PRO A 238 17.25 8.05 9.48
C PRO A 238 18.74 7.84 9.21
N LEU A 239 19.05 6.77 8.46
CA LEU A 239 20.42 6.54 8.00
C LEU A 239 20.92 7.71 7.16
N GLU A 240 22.22 7.97 7.23
CA GLU A 240 22.86 8.91 6.31
C GLU A 240 22.76 8.40 4.87
N PRO A 241 22.68 9.27 3.84
CA PRO A 241 22.40 8.85 2.47
C PRO A 241 23.34 7.76 1.92
N LEU A 242 24.64 7.81 2.25
CA LEU A 242 25.58 6.76 1.83
C LEU A 242 25.38 5.44 2.58
N GLN A 243 24.94 5.47 3.84
CA GLN A 243 24.59 4.26 4.58
C GLN A 243 23.34 3.60 4.00
N GLN A 244 22.32 4.40 3.66
CA GLN A 244 21.14 3.91 2.98
C GLN A 244 21.50 3.33 1.60
N LEU A 245 22.28 4.04 0.79
CA LEU A 245 22.72 3.55 -0.52
C LEU A 245 23.48 2.22 -0.40
N LEU A 246 24.40 2.12 0.55
CA LEU A 246 25.13 0.89 0.84
C LEU A 246 24.21 -0.30 1.14
N MET A 247 23.07 -0.07 1.80
CA MET A 247 22.10 -1.12 2.11
C MET A 247 21.21 -1.51 0.92
N VAL A 248 20.93 -0.57 0.01
CA VAL A 248 19.92 -0.76 -1.05
C VAL A 248 20.54 -1.25 -2.35
N ILE A 249 21.77 -0.82 -2.69
CA ILE A 249 22.34 -1.13 -4.00
C ILE A 249 23.06 -2.48 -3.98
N PRO A 250 22.98 -3.27 -5.07
CA PRO A 250 23.80 -4.47 -5.21
C PRO A 250 25.27 -4.10 -5.49
N PRO A 251 26.22 -5.04 -5.26
CA PRO A 251 27.62 -4.83 -5.65
C PRO A 251 27.80 -4.50 -7.14
N ALA A 252 26.92 -5.04 -7.99
CA ALA A 252 26.89 -4.73 -9.40
C ALA A 252 26.46 -3.27 -9.62
N GLY A 253 27.41 -2.42 -10.01
CA GLY A 253 27.18 -0.98 -10.23
C GLY A 253 27.46 -0.10 -9.01
N ALA A 254 27.90 -0.69 -7.89
CA ALA A 254 28.23 0.07 -6.68
C ALA A 254 29.34 1.10 -6.91
N SER A 255 30.36 0.78 -7.71
CA SER A 255 31.48 1.67 -8.05
C SER A 255 31.07 2.96 -8.78
N SER A 256 29.88 2.98 -9.41
CA SER A 256 29.36 4.15 -10.11
C SER A 256 28.59 5.11 -9.20
N ILE A 257 28.20 4.67 -7.99
CA ILE A 257 27.25 5.37 -7.13
C ILE A 257 27.82 5.61 -5.72
N LEU A 258 28.60 4.67 -5.20
CA LEU A 258 29.23 4.77 -3.88
C LEU A 258 30.68 5.24 -3.98
N PRO A 259 31.15 6.04 -3.01
CA PRO A 259 32.58 6.32 -2.87
C PRO A 259 33.39 5.01 -2.68
N PRO A 260 34.64 4.92 -3.17
CA PRO A 260 35.43 3.69 -3.12
C PRO A 260 35.61 3.11 -1.70
N ALA A 261 35.63 3.97 -0.68
CA ALA A 261 35.72 3.54 0.72
C ALA A 261 34.46 2.76 1.18
N PHE A 262 33.28 3.15 0.72
CA PHE A 262 32.01 2.47 1.02
C PHE A 262 31.85 1.20 0.18
N GLU A 263 32.14 1.26 -1.11
CA GLU A 263 32.10 0.09 -2.01
C GLU A 263 32.95 -1.07 -1.48
N LYS A 264 34.15 -0.78 -0.98
CA LYS A 264 35.05 -1.80 -0.42
C LYS A 264 34.43 -2.57 0.76
N LEU A 265 33.52 -1.96 1.53
CA LEU A 265 32.85 -2.66 2.64
C LEU A 265 32.00 -3.84 2.15
N MET A 266 31.42 -3.74 0.95
CA MET A 266 30.53 -4.76 0.38
C MET A 266 31.26 -6.08 0.08
N SER A 267 32.58 -6.03 -0.12
CA SER A 267 33.43 -7.21 -0.35
C SER A 267 34.32 -7.57 0.85
N SER A 268 34.25 -6.78 1.94
CA SER A 268 35.08 -6.98 3.14
C SER A 268 34.23 -7.17 4.40
N GLU A 269 34.06 -6.14 5.23
CA GLU A 269 33.43 -6.25 6.56
C GLU A 269 31.93 -6.57 6.52
N LEU A 270 31.27 -6.34 5.38
CA LEU A 270 29.82 -6.52 5.20
C LEU A 270 29.50 -7.56 4.11
N CYS A 271 30.46 -8.38 3.70
CA CYS A 271 30.31 -9.28 2.55
C CYS A 271 29.16 -10.29 2.70
N GLU A 272 28.80 -10.66 3.93
CA GLU A 272 27.67 -11.55 4.19
C GLU A 272 26.32 -10.94 3.82
N TYR A 273 26.19 -9.61 3.77
CA TYR A 273 24.95 -8.92 3.37
C TYR A 273 24.79 -8.84 1.85
N PHE A 274 25.83 -9.19 1.09
CA PHE A 274 25.86 -9.09 -0.37
C PHE A 274 26.18 -10.44 -1.04
N PRO A 275 25.31 -11.45 -0.87
CA PRO A 275 25.54 -12.76 -1.47
C PRO A 275 25.50 -12.70 -3.00
N GLN A 276 26.41 -13.43 -3.67
CA GLN A 276 26.40 -13.53 -5.14
C GLN A 276 25.18 -14.30 -5.65
N ASN A 277 24.74 -15.31 -4.89
CA ASN A 277 23.57 -16.13 -5.20
C ASN A 277 22.63 -16.10 -4.00
N PHE A 278 21.34 -15.88 -4.26
CA PHE A 278 20.29 -15.92 -3.25
C PHE A 278 19.09 -16.68 -3.78
N SER A 279 18.32 -17.27 -2.87
CA SER A 279 17.10 -18.00 -3.21
C SER A 279 15.99 -17.03 -3.56
N ILE A 280 15.13 -17.43 -4.50
CA ILE A 280 13.92 -16.70 -4.85
C ILE A 280 12.73 -17.55 -4.40
N ASP A 281 11.87 -16.97 -3.57
CA ASP A 281 10.63 -17.60 -3.16
C ASP A 281 9.51 -17.27 -4.14
N PHE A 282 8.95 -18.32 -4.74
CA PHE A 282 7.84 -18.26 -5.68
C PHE A 282 6.48 -18.56 -5.01
N THR A 283 6.48 -18.78 -3.69
CA THR A 283 5.27 -19.09 -2.93
C THR A 283 4.27 -17.95 -3.06
N ASN A 284 3.01 -18.27 -3.40
CA ASN A 284 1.89 -17.33 -3.56
C ASN A 284 1.95 -16.32 -4.73
N CYS A 285 2.92 -16.39 -5.65
CA CYS A 285 3.17 -15.32 -6.63
C CYS A 285 3.17 -15.80 -8.09
N PRO A 286 2.07 -15.63 -8.84
CA PRO A 286 1.98 -16.10 -10.23
C PRO A 286 2.74 -15.27 -11.29
N PRO A 287 3.21 -14.02 -11.05
CA PRO A 287 4.17 -13.35 -11.94
C PRO A 287 5.57 -13.16 -11.29
N LYS A 288 6.62 -13.22 -12.13
CA LYS A 288 8.04 -13.17 -11.73
C LYS A 288 8.48 -11.96 -10.90
N TRP A 289 7.74 -10.86 -10.92
CA TRP A 289 8.09 -9.65 -10.16
C TRP A 289 7.43 -9.62 -8.76
N MET A 290 6.47 -10.50 -8.48
CA MET A 290 5.89 -10.65 -7.15
C MET A 290 6.71 -11.63 -6.28
N VAL A 291 7.74 -12.27 -6.83
CA VAL A 291 8.58 -13.23 -6.09
C VAL A 291 9.42 -12.52 -5.03
N GLN A 292 9.67 -13.19 -3.91
CA GLN A 292 10.45 -12.61 -2.82
C GLN A 292 11.91 -13.07 -2.92
N ALA A 293 12.84 -12.12 -3.02
CA ALA A 293 14.26 -12.42 -2.88
C ALA A 293 14.58 -12.73 -1.41
N ILE A 294 15.18 -13.88 -1.15
CA ILE A 294 15.60 -14.29 0.18
C ILE A 294 16.98 -13.71 0.45
N LEU A 295 17.02 -12.53 1.04
CA LEU A 295 18.25 -11.83 1.41
C LEU A 295 18.56 -11.96 2.91
N PRO A 296 19.84 -11.81 3.31
CA PRO A 296 20.25 -11.77 4.71
C PRO A 296 19.72 -10.54 5.44
N ASP A 297 19.44 -10.68 6.74
CA ASP A 297 19.00 -9.57 7.58
C ASP A 297 20.15 -8.60 7.86
N VAL A 298 19.94 -7.31 7.61
CA VAL A 298 20.96 -6.27 7.76
C VAL A 298 20.87 -5.61 9.13
N SER A 299 21.99 -5.59 9.87
CA SER A 299 22.06 -4.89 11.16
C SER A 299 22.43 -3.42 10.98
N LEU A 300 21.50 -2.51 11.26
CA LEU A 300 21.74 -1.06 11.22
C LEU A 300 22.91 -0.62 12.11
N SER A 301 23.02 -1.22 13.31
CA SER A 301 24.11 -0.94 14.24
C SER A 301 25.48 -1.30 13.64
N ARG A 302 25.54 -2.38 12.85
CA ARG A 302 26.76 -2.81 12.16
C ARG A 302 27.09 -1.87 11.01
N ILE A 303 26.12 -1.53 10.16
CA ILE A 303 26.29 -0.55 9.07
C ILE A 303 26.85 0.78 9.61
N ARG A 304 26.26 1.31 10.68
CA ARG A 304 26.72 2.56 11.30
C ARG A 304 28.14 2.46 11.85
N ARG A 305 28.53 1.30 12.40
CA ARG A 305 29.88 1.07 12.93
C ARG A 305 30.92 0.95 11.81
N SER A 306 30.67 0.10 10.81
CA SER A 306 31.60 -0.20 9.72
C SER A 306 31.87 1.01 8.83
N THR A 307 30.88 1.89 8.67
CA THR A 307 31.01 3.11 7.85
C THR A 307 31.77 4.25 8.53
N ARG A 308 32.07 4.19 9.84
CA ARG A 308 32.72 5.30 10.58
C ARG A 308 34.04 5.74 9.96
N SER A 309 34.90 4.78 9.63
CA SER A 309 36.22 5.06 9.05
C SER A 309 36.16 5.53 7.58
N CYS A 310 35.01 5.37 6.92
CA CYS A 310 34.84 5.77 5.52
C CYS A 310 34.58 7.27 5.40
N TRP A 311 33.97 7.90 6.41
CA TRP A 311 33.65 9.33 6.40
C TRP A 311 34.91 10.22 6.30
N GLU A 312 36.01 9.81 6.92
CA GLU A 312 37.29 10.52 6.86
C GLU A 312 37.91 10.50 5.46
N LYS A 313 37.57 9.50 4.65
CA LYS A 313 38.13 9.27 3.30
C LYS A 313 37.30 9.89 2.19
N LEU A 314 36.18 10.54 2.52
CA LEU A 314 35.34 11.21 1.54
C LEU A 314 36.01 12.45 0.95
N SER A 315 35.79 12.67 -0.34
CA SER A 315 36.19 13.91 -0.99
C SER A 315 35.37 15.09 -0.45
N ASP A 316 35.86 16.31 -0.65
CA ASP A 316 35.14 17.51 -0.20
C ASP A 316 33.82 17.70 -0.99
N ASP A 317 33.77 17.25 -2.24
CA ASP A 317 32.55 17.25 -3.05
C ASP A 317 31.51 16.25 -2.51
N ASP A 318 31.93 15.03 -2.12
CA ASP A 318 31.04 14.05 -1.49
C ASP A 318 30.47 14.59 -0.18
N LYS A 319 31.33 15.16 0.67
CA LYS A 319 30.92 15.79 1.94
C LYS A 319 29.92 16.92 1.70
N LYS A 320 30.05 17.67 0.60
CA LYS A 320 29.12 18.75 0.24
C LYS A 320 27.76 18.22 -0.21
N LEU A 321 27.73 17.11 -0.96
CA LEU A 321 26.48 16.45 -1.38
C LEU A 321 25.71 15.86 -0.20
N LEU A 322 26.42 15.44 0.86
CA LEU A 322 25.81 14.88 2.07
C LEU A 322 25.28 15.91 3.06
N LYS A 323 25.54 17.21 2.86
CA LYS A 323 24.98 18.24 3.73
C LYS A 323 23.46 18.22 3.61
N LYS A 324 22.77 17.95 4.72
CA LYS A 324 21.30 18.06 4.82
C LYS A 324 20.86 19.43 4.30
N VAL A 325 20.05 19.43 3.24
CA VAL A 325 19.50 20.65 2.64
C VAL A 325 18.09 20.86 3.17
N ASN A 326 17.86 21.98 3.83
CA ASN A 326 16.53 22.37 4.28
C ASN A 326 15.60 22.62 3.08
N MET A 327 14.30 22.43 3.28
CA MET A 327 13.30 22.73 2.25
C MET A 327 13.42 24.19 1.82
N ARG A 328 13.14 24.45 0.54
CA ARG A 328 13.23 25.79 -0.06
C ARG A 328 11.86 26.22 -0.54
N LEU A 329 11.42 27.39 -0.10
CA LEU A 329 10.18 28.01 -0.56
C LEU A 329 10.52 29.13 -1.56
N PHE A 330 9.91 29.06 -2.74
CA PHE A 330 10.05 30.07 -3.79
C PHE A 330 8.72 30.79 -3.97
N VAL A 331 8.73 32.12 -3.84
CA VAL A 331 7.54 32.95 -4.03
C VAL A 331 7.89 34.16 -4.90
N HIS A 332 6.88 34.72 -5.57
CA HIS A 332 7.04 35.98 -6.28
C HIS A 332 7.32 37.14 -5.29
N GLU A 333 8.12 38.13 -5.67
CA GLU A 333 8.51 39.27 -4.80
C GLU A 333 7.31 40.08 -4.27
N GLN A 334 6.19 40.04 -4.99
CA GLN A 334 4.94 40.71 -4.60
C GLN A 334 4.03 39.82 -3.74
N HIS A 335 4.43 38.60 -3.40
CA HIS A 335 3.62 37.69 -2.60
C HIS A 335 3.51 38.17 -1.15
N GLN A 336 2.34 37.98 -0.52
CA GLN A 336 2.06 38.44 0.85
C GLN A 336 3.12 37.96 1.87
N ILE A 337 3.59 36.71 1.75
CA ILE A 337 4.69 36.16 2.58
C ILE A 337 5.95 37.05 2.56
N VAL A 338 6.30 37.64 1.40
CA VAL A 338 7.46 38.53 1.29
C VAL A 338 7.20 39.85 2.03
N HIS A 339 5.99 40.40 1.88
CA HIS A 339 5.57 41.60 2.59
C HIS A 339 5.57 41.37 4.12
N ASP A 340 4.97 40.28 4.59
CA ASP A 340 4.88 39.94 6.01
C ASP A 340 6.27 39.71 6.62
N TYR A 341 7.14 38.99 5.90
CA TYR A 341 8.52 38.79 6.32
C TYR A 341 9.28 40.12 6.45
N THR A 342 9.21 40.98 5.43
CA THR A 342 9.96 42.26 5.37
C THR A 342 9.47 43.32 6.35
N THR A 343 8.17 43.31 6.68
CA THR A 343 7.58 44.22 7.66
C THR A 343 7.72 43.74 9.11
N SER A 344 8.01 42.46 9.33
CA SER A 344 8.25 41.90 10.66
C SER A 344 9.47 42.55 11.34
N LYS A 345 9.36 42.85 12.65
CA LYS A 345 10.49 43.33 13.46
C LYS A 345 11.57 42.26 13.65
N GLU A 346 11.22 40.99 13.46
CA GLU A 346 12.10 39.83 13.59
C GLU A 346 13.14 39.77 12.46
N SER A 347 12.79 40.21 11.25
CA SER A 347 13.69 40.26 10.09
C SER A 347 14.98 41.11 10.25
N LYS A 348 15.06 41.96 11.28
CA LYS A 348 16.21 42.85 11.53
C LYS A 348 17.35 42.19 12.30
N ARG A 349 17.20 40.93 12.74
CA ARG A 349 18.29 40.13 13.30
C ARG A 349 18.79 39.17 12.22
N ASP A 350 20.10 39.16 11.96
CA ASP A 350 20.70 38.16 11.08
C ASP A 350 20.28 36.75 11.55
N CYS A 351 19.79 35.92 10.62
CA CYS A 351 19.29 34.55 10.88
C CYS A 351 17.92 34.43 11.59
N ALA A 352 17.09 35.46 11.64
CA ALA A 352 15.77 35.35 12.24
C ALA A 352 14.78 34.48 11.44
N THR A 353 14.22 33.50 12.13
CA THR A 353 13.11 32.65 11.67
C THR A 353 11.79 33.39 11.88
N PHE A 354 10.95 33.47 10.86
CA PHE A 354 9.62 34.06 10.87
C PHE A 354 8.56 32.96 10.78
N ASN A 355 7.59 32.94 11.69
CA ASN A 355 6.51 31.98 11.68
C ASN A 355 5.34 32.48 10.81
N LEU A 356 4.92 31.66 9.84
CA LEU A 356 3.84 31.98 8.92
C LEU A 356 2.43 31.86 9.55
N ALA A 357 2.30 31.19 10.69
CA ALA A 357 1.09 31.09 11.51
C ALA A 357 -0.22 30.76 10.76
N PHE A 358 -0.15 30.10 9.60
CA PHE A 358 -1.29 29.90 8.70
C PHE A 358 -2.05 31.21 8.40
N GLY A 359 -1.30 32.28 8.08
CA GLY A 359 -1.87 33.54 7.62
C GLY A 359 -2.72 33.41 6.35
N PRO A 360 -3.22 34.52 5.79
CA PRO A 360 -4.16 34.51 4.65
C PRO A 360 -3.62 33.85 3.37
N HIS A 361 -2.32 33.56 3.31
CA HIS A 361 -1.67 32.77 2.26
C HIS A 361 -1.87 31.24 2.39
N GLY A 362 -2.47 30.75 3.49
CA GLY A 362 -2.82 29.33 3.68
C GLY A 362 -1.64 28.37 3.91
N VAL A 363 -0.44 28.90 4.16
CA VAL A 363 0.79 28.12 4.35
C VAL A 363 1.26 28.24 5.80
N GLY A 364 1.28 27.13 6.53
CA GLY A 364 1.87 27.08 7.88
C GLY A 364 3.35 26.74 7.85
N GLY A 365 4.03 26.95 8.99
CA GLY A 365 5.46 26.66 9.16
C GLY A 365 6.29 27.91 9.37
N SER A 366 7.60 27.80 9.22
CA SER A 366 8.52 28.91 9.46
C SER A 366 9.52 29.10 8.33
N ILE A 367 9.88 30.35 8.07
CA ILE A 367 10.83 30.74 7.02
C ILE A 367 12.01 31.52 7.59
N SER A 368 13.18 31.36 6.97
CA SER A 368 14.34 32.24 7.23
C SER A 368 14.95 32.68 5.90
N ALA A 369 15.39 33.95 5.84
CA ALA A 369 15.97 34.48 4.61
C ALA A 369 17.35 33.87 4.35
N LEU A 370 17.50 33.26 3.17
CA LEU A 370 18.82 33.08 2.56
C LEU A 370 19.03 34.28 1.64
N ARG A 371 20.09 35.08 1.91
CA ARG A 371 20.43 36.31 1.18
C ARG A 371 20.03 36.25 -0.30
N THR A 372 19.22 37.23 -0.67
CA THR A 372 18.58 37.48 -1.96
C THR A 372 19.55 37.49 -3.14
N LYS A 373 19.01 37.12 -4.32
CA LYS A 373 19.64 37.04 -5.67
C LYS A 373 20.26 35.69 -6.06
N ALA A 374 19.54 34.59 -5.84
CA ALA A 374 19.78 33.41 -6.67
C ALA A 374 19.23 33.69 -8.07
N HIS A 375 20.08 34.13 -9.00
CA HIS A 375 19.76 34.04 -10.42
C HIS A 375 19.68 32.56 -10.79
N SER A 376 18.46 32.03 -10.88
CA SER A 376 18.22 30.78 -11.59
C SER A 376 17.92 31.15 -13.04
N PRO A 377 18.63 30.59 -14.03
CA PRO A 377 18.37 30.88 -15.45
C PRO A 377 16.94 30.54 -15.88
N ASN A 378 16.23 29.73 -15.09
CA ASN A 378 14.87 29.29 -15.35
C ASN A 378 13.79 29.97 -14.48
N LEU A 379 14.16 30.90 -13.59
CA LEU A 379 13.19 31.62 -12.75
C LEU A 379 13.21 33.11 -13.09
N SER A 380 12.04 33.75 -13.02
CA SER A 380 11.94 35.19 -13.20
C SER A 380 12.88 35.91 -12.23
N GLY A 381 13.47 37.04 -12.65
CA GLY A 381 14.29 37.88 -11.78
C GLY A 381 13.57 38.43 -10.53
N ARG A 382 12.27 38.15 -10.40
CA ARG A 382 11.34 38.57 -9.34
C ARG A 382 11.01 37.47 -8.33
N THR A 383 11.77 36.38 -8.30
CA THR A 383 11.55 35.28 -7.34
C THR A 383 12.39 35.47 -6.08
N VAL A 384 11.75 35.37 -4.91
CA VAL A 384 12.39 35.35 -3.59
C VAL A 384 12.46 33.90 -3.08
N ARG A 385 13.61 33.53 -2.52
CA ARG A 385 13.86 32.19 -1.95
C ARG A 385 13.99 32.29 -0.43
N PHE A 386 13.20 31.49 0.28
CA PHE A 386 13.34 31.26 1.71
C PHE A 386 13.83 29.84 1.99
N GLN A 387 14.59 29.68 3.07
CA GLN A 387 14.64 28.39 3.74
C GLN A 387 13.32 28.19 4.47
N PHE A 388 12.73 27.01 4.35
CA PHE A 388 11.43 26.67 4.93
C PHE A 388 11.56 25.48 5.86
N SER A 389 10.86 25.55 6.98
CA SER A 389 10.67 24.45 7.90
C SER A 389 9.17 24.22 8.06
N LYS A 390 8.73 23.00 7.80
CA LYS A 390 7.33 22.60 7.96
C LYS A 390 6.90 22.74 9.43
N PRO A 391 5.61 23.04 9.71
CA PRO A 391 5.11 22.98 11.08
C PRO A 391 5.20 21.52 11.61
N PRO A 392 5.22 21.33 12.93
CA PRO A 392 5.09 19.99 13.50
C PRO A 392 3.80 19.32 12.98
N ASN A 393 3.90 18.03 12.64
CA ASN A 393 2.77 17.22 12.17
C ASN A 393 1.88 16.83 13.36
N GLU A 394 1.23 17.80 14.00
CA GLU A 394 0.21 17.51 15.01
C GLU A 394 -1.17 17.50 14.33
N ILE A 395 -1.93 16.42 14.53
CA ILE A 395 -3.34 16.39 14.15
C ILE A 395 -4.05 17.42 15.04
N LEU A 396 -4.42 18.56 14.46
CA LEU A 396 -5.07 19.62 15.23
C LEU A 396 -6.37 19.08 15.83
N PRO A 397 -6.67 19.34 17.12
CA PRO A 397 -7.83 18.74 17.80
C PRO A 397 -9.18 18.95 17.10
N HIS A 398 -9.33 20.05 16.35
CA HIS A 398 -10.55 20.34 15.59
C HIS A 398 -10.77 19.42 14.39
N TYR A 399 -9.74 18.73 13.88
CA TYR A 399 -9.89 17.68 12.87
C TYR A 399 -10.36 16.35 13.48
N LEU A 400 -10.21 16.16 14.79
CA LEU A 400 -10.68 14.96 15.50
C LEU A 400 -12.16 15.06 15.91
N THR A 401 -12.71 16.27 15.94
CA THR A 401 -14.12 16.51 16.19
C THR A 401 -14.92 16.44 14.89
N ALA A 402 -16.06 15.75 14.91
CA ALA A 402 -16.99 15.79 13.77
C ALA A 402 -17.33 17.27 13.47
N PRO A 403 -17.21 17.74 12.22
CA PRO A 403 -17.56 19.10 11.90
C PRO A 403 -19.05 19.31 12.24
N PRO A 404 -19.43 20.44 12.87
CA PRO A 404 -20.81 20.69 13.31
C PRO A 404 -21.83 20.68 12.16
N ILE A 405 -21.35 20.85 10.93
CA ILE A 405 -22.10 20.75 9.69
C ILE A 405 -21.21 19.93 8.75
N ALA A 406 -21.71 18.80 8.23
CA ALA A 406 -21.01 18.09 7.16
C ALA A 406 -20.75 19.11 6.04
N PRO A 407 -19.49 19.34 5.63
CA PRO A 407 -19.22 20.31 4.58
C PRO A 407 -20.07 19.91 3.38
N GLN A 408 -20.90 20.84 2.88
CA GLN A 408 -21.48 20.68 1.55
C GLN A 408 -20.28 20.51 0.63
N LYS A 409 -20.03 19.27 0.22
CA LYS A 409 -18.99 18.93 -0.75
C LYS A 409 -19.47 19.46 -2.09
N GLU A 410 -19.37 20.78 -2.29
CA GLU A 410 -19.03 21.23 -3.63
C GLU A 410 -17.63 20.69 -3.89
N LEU A 411 -17.47 19.91 -4.95
CA LEU A 411 -16.19 19.41 -5.40
C LEU A 411 -15.25 20.60 -5.61
N ILE A 412 -14.43 20.91 -4.60
CA ILE A 412 -13.42 21.95 -4.67
C ILE A 412 -12.39 21.45 -5.69
N HIS A 413 -12.55 21.94 -6.93
CA HIS A 413 -11.84 21.62 -8.16
C HIS A 413 -12.31 20.38 -8.93
N GLU A 414 -13.37 20.56 -9.74
CA GLU A 414 -13.62 19.74 -10.94
C GLU A 414 -12.35 19.58 -11.81
N ARG A 415 -11.43 20.55 -11.80
CA ARG A 415 -10.24 20.55 -12.67
C ARG A 415 -9.19 19.47 -12.40
N ASN A 416 -9.08 18.93 -11.17
CA ASN A 416 -8.05 17.93 -10.84
C ASN A 416 -8.59 16.49 -10.80
N SER A 417 -9.92 16.32 -10.92
CA SER A 417 -10.59 15.01 -10.92
C SER A 417 -11.17 14.64 -12.28
N MET A 418 -11.17 15.57 -13.24
CA MET A 418 -11.57 15.30 -14.61
C MET A 418 -10.46 14.48 -15.29
N SER A 419 -10.61 13.15 -15.26
CA SER A 419 -9.95 12.28 -16.23
C SER A 419 -10.11 12.92 -17.62
N PRO A 420 -9.10 12.95 -18.48
CA PRO A 420 -9.23 13.45 -19.86
C PRO A 420 -10.41 12.84 -20.65
N LEU A 421 -10.93 11.69 -20.17
CA LEU A 421 -12.09 10.98 -20.70
C LEU A 421 -13.45 11.56 -20.24
N SER A 422 -13.50 12.48 -19.28
CA SER A 422 -14.75 13.04 -18.74
C SER A 422 -15.35 14.16 -19.59
N LEU A 423 -14.60 14.69 -20.58
CA LEU A 423 -15.01 15.80 -21.45
C LEU A 423 -15.50 15.38 -22.83
N ASP A 424 -15.45 14.09 -23.21
CA ASP A 424 -15.93 13.63 -24.52
C ASP A 424 -17.42 13.27 -24.45
N SER A 425 -18.26 14.14 -25.00
CA SER A 425 -19.72 13.97 -25.06
C SER A 425 -20.19 12.81 -25.95
N ARG A 426 -19.27 12.11 -26.63
CA ARG A 426 -19.55 10.88 -27.38
C ARG A 426 -19.39 9.62 -26.53
N LEU A 427 -18.87 9.74 -25.31
CA LEU A 427 -18.78 8.63 -24.36
C LEU A 427 -20.16 8.38 -23.74
N ILE A 428 -20.91 7.46 -24.33
CA ILE A 428 -22.00 6.78 -23.64
C ILE A 428 -21.33 5.82 -22.65
N TRP A 429 -21.41 6.13 -21.35
CA TRP A 429 -20.90 5.27 -20.29
C TRP A 429 -21.78 4.03 -20.11
N ASP A 430 -21.75 3.11 -21.07
CA ASP A 430 -22.35 1.79 -20.93
C ASP A 430 -21.36 0.85 -20.22
N GLY A 431 -21.24 0.97 -18.89
CA GLY A 431 -20.22 0.20 -18.17
C GLY A 431 -20.11 0.36 -16.65
N MET A 432 -20.63 1.42 -16.04
CA MET A 432 -20.67 1.51 -14.57
C MET A 432 -21.86 0.77 -13.93
N ARG A 433 -22.70 0.11 -14.74
CA ARG A 433 -23.57 -0.99 -14.27
C ARG A 433 -22.88 -2.37 -14.37
N GLY A 434 -21.60 -2.40 -14.78
CA GLY A 434 -20.86 -3.61 -15.18
C GLY A 434 -19.50 -3.81 -14.53
N PHE A 435 -18.88 -2.77 -13.93
CA PHE A 435 -17.84 -2.97 -12.91
C PHE A 435 -18.46 -3.42 -11.58
N SER A 436 -19.14 -4.56 -11.60
CA SER A 436 -19.02 -5.42 -10.44
C SER A 436 -17.55 -5.84 -10.41
N TYR A 437 -16.76 -5.32 -9.46
CA TYR A 437 -15.79 -6.19 -8.79
C TYR A 437 -16.47 -7.54 -8.66
N PRO A 438 -15.87 -8.68 -9.08
CA PRO A 438 -16.59 -9.95 -9.10
C PRO A 438 -17.23 -10.12 -7.75
N SER A 439 -18.53 -9.87 -7.71
CA SER A 439 -19.32 -9.95 -6.51
C SER A 439 -19.53 -11.44 -6.40
N TRP A 440 -18.52 -12.12 -5.87
CA TRP A 440 -18.73 -13.27 -5.01
C TRP A 440 -19.56 -12.71 -3.85
N GLY A 441 -20.85 -12.52 -4.11
CA GLY A 441 -21.70 -11.59 -3.42
C GLY A 441 -21.99 -12.15 -2.05
N THR A 442 -21.22 -11.73 -1.06
CA THR A 442 -21.66 -11.88 0.32
C THR A 442 -22.74 -10.84 0.56
N TYR A 443 -23.94 -11.29 0.93
CA TYR A 443 -25.01 -10.40 1.38
C TYR A 443 -25.32 -10.73 2.84
N VAL A 444 -25.72 -9.71 3.61
CA VAL A 444 -26.25 -9.94 4.95
C VAL A 444 -27.71 -10.35 4.77
N ASP A 445 -28.02 -11.58 5.15
CA ASP A 445 -29.40 -12.07 5.13
C ASP A 445 -30.20 -11.32 6.18
N SER A 446 -31.23 -10.59 5.75
CA SER A 446 -32.04 -9.70 6.60
C SER A 446 -32.85 -10.44 7.66
N THR A 447 -33.03 -11.75 7.51
CA THR A 447 -33.74 -12.61 8.46
C THR A 447 -32.83 -13.19 9.54
N THR A 448 -31.56 -13.42 9.23
CA THR A 448 -30.61 -14.11 10.13
C THR A 448 -29.47 -13.22 10.64
N GLY A 449 -29.25 -12.06 10.02
CA GLY A 449 -28.15 -11.14 10.36
C GLY A 449 -26.76 -11.71 10.06
N ARG A 450 -26.67 -12.80 9.28
CA ARG A 450 -25.42 -13.50 8.95
C ARG A 450 -24.99 -13.24 7.50
N LEU A 451 -23.67 -13.21 7.30
CA LEU A 451 -23.05 -13.07 5.98
C LEU A 451 -23.24 -14.38 5.17
N GLN A 452 -23.93 -14.31 4.03
CA GLN A 452 -24.23 -15.44 3.13
C GLN A 452 -23.54 -15.26 1.78
N CYS A 453 -22.86 -16.30 1.26
CA CYS A 453 -22.31 -16.28 -0.10
C CYS A 453 -23.41 -16.52 -1.15
N SER A 454 -23.59 -15.62 -2.10
CA SER A 454 -24.50 -15.81 -3.22
C SER A 454 -24.06 -17.00 -4.08
N ALA A 455 -24.93 -17.98 -4.27
CA ALA A 455 -24.75 -19.00 -5.31
C ALA A 455 -24.52 -18.30 -6.66
N ALA A 456 -23.51 -18.76 -7.40
CA ALA A 456 -22.99 -18.10 -8.60
C ALA A 456 -24.13 -17.67 -9.56
N LYS A 457 -24.26 -16.36 -9.78
CA LYS A 457 -25.13 -15.76 -10.82
C LYS A 457 -24.74 -16.18 -12.27
N SER A 458 -23.82 -17.14 -12.45
CA SER A 458 -23.43 -17.63 -13.78
C SER A 458 -24.61 -18.31 -14.48
N LEU A 459 -25.45 -19.09 -13.77
CA LEU A 459 -26.54 -19.86 -14.40
C LEU A 459 -27.65 -18.99 -14.99
N GLN A 460 -27.95 -17.84 -14.37
CA GLN A 460 -28.95 -16.88 -14.90
C GLN A 460 -28.40 -16.07 -16.08
N ARG A 461 -27.11 -15.71 -16.07
CA ARG A 461 -26.46 -15.04 -17.20
C ARG A 461 -26.38 -15.94 -18.42
N THR A 462 -26.07 -17.24 -18.26
CA THR A 462 -26.05 -18.19 -19.39
C THR A 462 -27.43 -18.34 -20.02
N LYS A 463 -28.49 -18.45 -19.22
CA LYS A 463 -29.87 -18.53 -19.74
C LYS A 463 -30.34 -17.24 -20.42
N ALA A 464 -29.99 -16.08 -19.87
CA ALA A 464 -30.32 -14.79 -20.48
C ALA A 464 -29.55 -14.57 -21.80
N PHE A 465 -28.29 -15.02 -21.87
CA PHE A 465 -27.46 -14.92 -23.06
C PHE A 465 -27.88 -15.91 -24.17
N GLU A 466 -28.30 -17.13 -23.80
CA GLU A 466 -28.89 -18.09 -24.74
C GLU A 466 -30.25 -17.61 -25.27
N ALA A 467 -31.09 -16.99 -24.44
CA ALA A 467 -32.34 -16.38 -24.87
C ALA A 467 -32.12 -15.21 -25.85
N LEU A 468 -31.07 -14.41 -25.62
CA LEU A 468 -30.67 -13.32 -26.51
C LEU A 468 -30.13 -13.84 -27.85
N LYS A 469 -29.29 -14.89 -27.84
CA LYS A 469 -28.82 -15.58 -29.06
C LYS A 469 -29.98 -16.17 -29.88
N LYS A 470 -31.01 -16.70 -29.20
CA LYS A 470 -32.22 -17.23 -29.87
C LYS A 470 -33.03 -16.13 -30.54
N ARG A 471 -33.14 -14.95 -29.92
CA ARG A 471 -33.82 -13.77 -30.48
C ARG A 471 -33.09 -13.19 -31.70
N ILE A 472 -31.76 -13.14 -31.66
CA ILE A 472 -30.93 -12.64 -32.77
C ILE A 472 -31.00 -13.59 -33.97
N LYS A 473 -30.96 -14.92 -33.74
CA LYS A 473 -31.12 -15.90 -34.83
C LYS A 473 -32.52 -15.93 -35.45
N SER A 474 -33.56 -15.53 -34.72
CA SER A 474 -34.92 -15.44 -35.27
C SER A 474 -35.21 -14.15 -36.04
N SER A 475 -34.35 -13.13 -35.93
CA SER A 475 -34.52 -11.84 -36.62
C SER A 475 -33.79 -11.73 -37.96
N GLU A 476 -32.96 -12.70 -38.34
CA GLU A 476 -32.17 -12.68 -39.59
C GLU A 476 -32.76 -13.53 -40.73
N VAL A 477 -34.04 -13.92 -40.67
CA VAL A 477 -34.71 -14.73 -41.73
C VAL A 477 -35.94 -14.02 -42.33
N ALA A 478 -36.08 -12.72 -42.15
CA ALA A 478 -37.06 -11.92 -42.90
C ALA A 478 -36.33 -10.81 -43.63
N ASP A 479 -36.58 -10.72 -44.94
CA ASP A 479 -36.06 -9.76 -45.91
C ASP A 479 -34.64 -10.02 -46.43
N TYR A 480 -34.56 -10.89 -47.45
CA TYR A 480 -33.99 -10.54 -48.75
C TYR A 480 -34.60 -11.48 -49.81
N ASN A 481 -35.55 -10.95 -50.59
CA ASN A 481 -35.90 -11.45 -51.93
C ASN A 481 -34.85 -10.96 -52.93
#